data_AF-A0A9D4WSP3-F1
#
_entry.id   AF-A0A9D4WSP3-F1
#
_cell.length_a   1.000
_cell.length_b   1.000
_cell.length_c   1.000
_cell.angle_alpha   90.00
_cell.angle_beta   90.00
_cell.angle_gamma   90.00
#
_symmetry.space_group_name_H-M   'P 1'
#
loop_
_entity.id
_entity.type
_entity.pdbx_description
1 polymer ?
#
loop_
_entity_poly.entity_id
_entity_poly.type
_entity_poly.pdbx_seq_one_letter_code
_entity_poly.pdbx_strand_id
1 'polypeptide(L)'
;MRNQLCSNTLQVISKPKPLTEESMKKLLNRRWTLPTPETKIHQVVHRHRLDGSSFFQLNTNPDFGDANVKHTKSFYVVRDDLLHPLINGNKARKLDGLLPLLQDYSVTDVVTCGGCQSAHTAAIAVLCAERGIMSHLLLRGEQPEILTGYNLMSTIYGNVTYVPRTIYANREDMLKNYARSVARNTGSVLWFSDIIQASSTAESSTFPNFMQMDASRSEGNHLQKILVVNEGAGDSVALLGIIRLVQYLSQNHLLGKQKAVKFVVDAGTGTTAIGIGLAAIFLGLPWEVHAVMLADKIDGYRKQEKHLISEFSKHFNDEFIDHDVNKEDAGIVNWVERDRPRKFGNILDGEMVVCQQIAQQTGILVDPVYTLAAWETAMLLSSQEDEEGAEVVMLHTGGTLGMFGLAQRYKNYFGMLKK
;
A
#
# COMPACT_ATOMS: atom_id res chain seq x y z
N MET A 1 48.92 2.25 19.66
CA MET A 1 48.57 2.19 18.22
C MET A 1 47.06 2.29 18.10
N ARG A 2 46.62 3.00 17.07
CA ARG A 2 45.34 3.72 16.95
C ARG A 2 44.08 2.83 16.97
N ASN A 3 43.07 3.28 17.71
CA ASN A 3 41.66 2.97 17.52
C ASN A 3 41.22 3.46 16.13
N GLN A 4 40.66 2.57 15.30
CA GLN A 4 39.99 2.91 14.05
C GLN A 4 38.48 2.80 14.27
N LEU A 5 37.88 3.94 14.63
CA LEU A 5 36.45 4.16 14.55
C LEU A 5 36.05 4.11 13.07
N CYS A 6 35.27 3.10 12.67
CA CYS A 6 34.53 3.15 11.42
C CYS A 6 33.45 4.23 11.57
N SER A 7 33.67 5.39 10.95
CA SER A 7 32.64 6.41 10.81
C SER A 7 31.60 5.89 9.82
N ASN A 8 30.46 5.44 10.32
CA ASN A 8 29.27 5.32 9.48
C ASN A 8 28.81 6.73 9.11
N THR A 9 29.23 7.18 7.94
CA THR A 9 28.72 8.41 7.33
C THR A 9 27.23 8.18 7.03
N LEU A 10 26.35 8.73 7.87
CA LEU A 10 24.93 8.85 7.58
C LEU A 10 24.80 9.63 6.26
N GLN A 11 24.49 8.93 5.17
CA GLN A 11 24.14 9.58 3.92
C GLN A 11 22.92 10.44 4.18
N VAL A 12 23.08 11.75 4.01
CA VAL A 12 21.98 12.69 4.09
C VAL A 12 21.14 12.52 2.83
N ILE A 13 19.85 12.21 2.99
CA ILE A 13 18.92 12.01 1.89
C ILE A 13 18.25 13.35 1.60
N SER A 14 18.32 13.80 0.35
CA SER A 14 17.69 15.00 -0.17
C SER A 14 16.16 14.84 -0.32
N LYS A 15 15.40 15.94 -0.26
CA LYS A 15 13.96 15.88 -0.55
C LYS A 15 13.71 15.67 -2.07
N PRO A 16 12.72 14.85 -2.47
CA PRO A 16 12.33 14.72 -3.87
C PRO A 16 11.81 16.06 -4.44
N LYS A 17 11.79 16.21 -5.77
CA LYS A 17 11.33 17.40 -6.48
C LYS A 17 10.18 17.10 -7.46
N PRO A 18 9.40 18.12 -7.88
CA PRO A 18 8.45 17.97 -8.98
C PRO A 18 9.15 17.49 -10.27
N LEU A 19 8.50 16.57 -10.95
CA LEU A 19 8.93 16.05 -12.24
C LEU A 19 8.36 16.90 -13.38
N THR A 20 9.08 16.94 -14.50
CA THR A 20 8.50 17.41 -15.76
C THR A 20 7.39 16.47 -16.21
N GLU A 21 6.43 16.97 -16.99
CA GLU A 21 5.36 16.13 -17.54
C GLU A 21 5.91 14.98 -18.41
N GLU A 22 7.02 15.22 -19.11
CA GLU A 22 7.70 14.21 -19.92
C GLU A 22 8.31 13.11 -19.05
N SER A 23 9.06 13.47 -17.99
CA SER A 23 9.63 12.49 -17.05
C SER A 23 8.54 11.68 -16.35
N MET A 24 7.42 12.32 -15.98
CA MET A 24 6.27 11.64 -15.38
C MET A 24 5.60 10.67 -16.36
N LYS A 25 5.40 11.09 -17.62
CA LYS A 25 4.84 10.24 -18.66
C LYS A 25 5.74 9.04 -18.95
N LYS A 26 7.05 9.27 -19.01
CA LYS A 26 8.06 8.21 -19.18
C LYS A 26 8.04 7.22 -18.01
N LEU A 27 7.98 7.73 -16.77
CA LEU A 27 7.90 6.91 -15.57
C LEU A 27 6.68 5.97 -15.60
N LEU A 28 5.52 6.43 -16.07
CA LEU A 28 4.29 5.65 -16.09
C LEU A 28 3.99 4.94 -17.42
N ASN A 29 4.81 5.13 -18.46
CA ASN A 29 4.66 4.45 -19.74
C ASN A 29 5.18 3.01 -19.66
N ARG A 30 4.34 2.11 -19.14
CA ARG A 30 4.63 0.69 -18.93
C ARG A 30 3.35 -0.14 -18.94
N ARG A 31 3.48 -1.47 -18.96
CA ARG A 31 2.34 -2.37 -18.76
C ARG A 31 1.84 -2.29 -17.32
N TRP A 32 0.54 -2.45 -17.15
CA TRP A 32 -0.14 -2.38 -15.86
C TRP A 32 -1.02 -3.61 -15.66
N THR A 33 -1.25 -3.99 -14.41
CA THR A 33 -2.18 -5.07 -14.08
C THR A 33 -3.62 -4.62 -14.18
N LEU A 34 -3.91 -3.45 -13.63
CA LEU A 34 -5.22 -2.83 -13.67
C LEU A 34 -5.37 -2.11 -15.01
N PRO A 35 -6.45 -2.38 -15.77
CA PRO A 35 -6.63 -1.80 -17.10
C PRO A 35 -6.68 -0.26 -17.03
N THR A 36 -7.27 0.29 -15.97
CA THR A 36 -7.33 1.73 -15.71
C THR A 36 -6.90 2.03 -14.26
N PRO A 37 -6.35 3.22 -13.98
CA PRO A 37 -6.10 3.67 -12.61
C PRO A 37 -7.37 4.11 -11.88
N GLU A 38 -8.52 4.07 -12.55
CA GLU A 38 -9.79 4.59 -12.05
C GLU A 38 -10.24 3.89 -10.78
N THR A 39 -11.03 4.60 -9.99
CA THR A 39 -11.63 4.12 -8.75
C THR A 39 -12.81 5.00 -8.39
N LYS A 40 -13.80 4.40 -7.73
CA LYS A 40 -14.96 5.17 -7.28
C LYS A 40 -14.52 6.09 -6.15
N ILE A 41 -15.03 7.32 -6.15
CA ILE A 41 -14.88 8.24 -5.03
C ILE A 41 -16.26 8.52 -4.49
N HIS A 42 -16.45 8.28 -3.21
CA HIS A 42 -17.68 8.66 -2.52
C HIS A 42 -17.39 9.86 -1.61
N GLN A 43 -18.42 10.59 -1.22
CA GLN A 43 -18.35 11.62 -0.19
C GLN A 43 -19.20 11.21 1.00
N VAL A 44 -18.62 11.33 2.19
CA VAL A 44 -19.28 11.07 3.47
C VAL A 44 -19.49 12.41 4.15
N VAL A 45 -20.74 12.68 4.52
CA VAL A 45 -21.12 13.90 5.25
C VAL A 45 -21.58 13.50 6.64
N HIS A 46 -20.96 14.07 7.67
CA HIS A 46 -21.39 13.89 9.05
C HIS A 46 -22.48 14.89 9.39
N ARG A 47 -23.66 14.40 9.80
CA ARG A 47 -24.83 15.21 10.11
C ARG A 47 -25.32 14.95 11.54
N HIS A 48 -26.02 15.94 12.07
CA HIS A 48 -26.71 15.85 13.36
C HIS A 48 -28.22 15.78 13.13
N ARG A 49 -28.90 14.93 13.90
CA ARG A 49 -30.35 14.88 13.98
C ARG A 49 -30.85 15.91 15.00
N LEU A 50 -32.15 16.19 14.93
CA LEU A 50 -32.83 17.11 15.86
C LEU A 50 -32.77 16.63 17.32
N ASP A 51 -32.62 15.31 17.54
CA ASP A 51 -32.48 14.70 18.86
C ASP A 51 -31.03 14.76 19.43
N GLY A 52 -30.10 15.40 18.70
CA GLY A 52 -28.70 15.53 19.07
C GLY A 52 -27.83 14.31 18.72
N SER A 53 -28.40 13.23 18.18
CA SER A 53 -27.62 12.10 17.66
C SER A 53 -26.98 12.43 16.31
N SER A 54 -25.82 11.84 16.03
CA SER A 54 -25.11 12.06 14.77
C SER A 54 -25.15 10.84 13.86
N PHE A 55 -25.09 11.07 12.54
CA PHE A 55 -25.11 10.01 11.54
C PHE A 55 -24.30 10.41 10.30
N PHE A 56 -23.93 9.41 9.50
CA PHE A 56 -23.28 9.60 8.22
C PHE A 56 -24.29 9.51 7.07
N GLN A 57 -24.15 10.43 6.11
CA GLN A 57 -24.84 10.36 4.82
C GLN A 57 -23.81 10.11 3.72
N LEU A 58 -24.08 9.15 2.85
CA LEU A 58 -23.23 8.84 1.71
C LEU A 58 -23.76 9.52 0.43
N ASN A 59 -22.88 10.20 -0.29
CA ASN A 59 -23.05 10.57 -1.69
C ASN A 59 -22.11 9.71 -2.54
N THR A 60 -22.67 8.87 -3.42
CA THR A 60 -21.89 7.96 -4.27
C THR A 60 -21.34 8.61 -5.53
N ASN A 61 -21.84 9.80 -5.88
CA ASN A 61 -21.42 10.55 -7.08
C ASN A 61 -21.20 12.02 -6.69
N PRO A 62 -20.14 12.31 -5.90
CA PRO A 62 -19.82 13.68 -5.57
C PRO A 62 -19.44 14.49 -6.82
N ASP A 63 -19.81 15.76 -6.81
CA ASP A 63 -19.33 16.74 -7.77
C ASP A 63 -18.04 17.37 -7.22
N PHE A 64 -17.02 17.46 -8.07
CA PHE A 64 -15.74 18.07 -7.74
C PHE A 64 -15.58 19.48 -8.33
N GLY A 65 -16.64 20.06 -8.92
CA GLY A 65 -16.64 21.41 -9.49
C GLY A 65 -16.30 22.55 -8.51
N ASP A 66 -16.18 23.77 -9.05
CA ASP A 66 -15.76 25.01 -8.35
C ASP A 66 -16.75 25.53 -7.29
N ALA A 67 -17.74 24.74 -6.87
CA ALA A 67 -18.76 25.21 -5.95
C ALA A 67 -18.17 25.37 -4.54
N ASN A 68 -17.99 26.62 -4.14
CA ASN A 68 -17.67 27.17 -2.81
C ASN A 68 -18.61 26.72 -1.65
N VAL A 69 -19.33 25.59 -1.79
CA VAL A 69 -20.18 25.04 -0.74
C VAL A 69 -19.34 24.07 0.09
N LYS A 70 -18.53 24.62 0.99
CA LYS A 70 -17.82 23.82 2.01
C LYS A 70 -18.88 23.19 2.92
N HIS A 71 -19.17 21.90 2.72
CA HIS A 71 -19.99 21.17 3.67
C HIS A 71 -19.16 20.98 4.94
N THR A 72 -19.54 21.67 6.01
CA THR A 72 -18.88 21.49 7.31
C THR A 72 -19.01 20.02 7.72
N LYS A 73 -17.87 19.36 8.01
CA LYS A 73 -17.76 17.95 8.42
C LYS A 73 -18.06 16.92 7.30
N SER A 74 -17.44 17.08 6.14
CA SER A 74 -17.43 16.05 5.09
C SER A 74 -16.02 15.66 4.67
N PHE A 75 -15.86 14.44 4.16
CA PHE A 75 -14.61 13.95 3.56
C PHE A 75 -14.93 13.00 2.41
N TYR A 76 -13.99 12.86 1.48
CA TYR A 76 -14.07 11.91 0.38
C TYR A 76 -13.45 10.56 0.74
N VAL A 77 -13.93 9.49 0.14
CA VAL A 77 -13.41 8.13 0.29
C VAL A 77 -13.11 7.57 -1.09
N VAL A 78 -11.82 7.36 -1.36
CA VAL A 78 -11.32 6.65 -2.54
C VAL A 78 -11.53 5.15 -2.33
N ARG A 79 -12.42 4.54 -3.10
CA ARG A 79 -12.95 3.18 -2.91
C ARG A 79 -12.10 2.12 -3.59
N ASP A 80 -10.81 2.11 -3.31
CA ASP A 80 -9.91 1.09 -3.82
C ASP A 80 -10.25 -0.32 -3.29
N ASP A 81 -11.03 -0.42 -2.21
CA ASP A 81 -11.62 -1.67 -1.76
C ASP A 81 -12.53 -2.34 -2.80
N LEU A 82 -12.94 -1.63 -3.85
CA LEU A 82 -13.81 -2.16 -4.92
C LEU A 82 -13.06 -2.59 -6.18
N LEU A 83 -11.72 -2.51 -6.20
CA LEU A 83 -10.93 -2.77 -7.42
C LEU A 83 -10.97 -4.22 -7.90
N HIS A 84 -11.16 -5.15 -6.98
CA HIS A 84 -11.18 -6.58 -7.28
C HIS A 84 -12.12 -7.29 -6.31
N PRO A 85 -12.82 -8.36 -6.73
CA PRO A 85 -13.72 -9.11 -5.84
C PRO A 85 -13.03 -9.76 -4.64
N LEU A 86 -11.75 -10.12 -4.77
CA LEU A 86 -10.96 -10.78 -3.72
C LEU A 86 -9.72 -9.99 -3.27
N ILE A 87 -9.19 -9.15 -4.16
CA ILE A 87 -7.90 -8.46 -4.02
C ILE A 87 -8.13 -6.97 -3.87
N ASN A 88 -8.63 -6.63 -2.70
CA ASN A 88 -9.21 -5.31 -2.50
C ASN A 88 -8.13 -4.32 -2.05
N GLY A 89 -8.38 -3.06 -2.35
CA GLY A 89 -7.71 -1.94 -1.71
C GLY A 89 -6.26 -1.72 -2.15
N ASN A 90 -5.44 -1.30 -1.21
CA ASN A 90 -4.09 -0.81 -1.52
C ASN A 90 -3.12 -1.90 -2.00
N LYS A 91 -3.45 -3.20 -1.82
CA LYS A 91 -2.61 -4.30 -2.31
C LYS A 91 -2.72 -4.42 -3.83
N ALA A 92 -3.93 -4.31 -4.40
CA ALA A 92 -4.10 -4.28 -5.85
C ALA A 92 -3.29 -3.14 -6.49
N ARG A 93 -3.30 -1.94 -5.90
CA ARG A 93 -2.51 -0.81 -6.41
C ARG A 93 -1.02 -1.04 -6.35
N LYS A 94 -0.50 -1.57 -5.25
CA LYS A 94 0.93 -1.87 -5.14
C LYS A 94 1.36 -2.95 -6.12
N LEU A 95 0.50 -3.93 -6.36
CA LEU A 95 0.76 -5.00 -7.32
C LEU A 95 0.56 -4.56 -8.78
N ASP A 96 -0.10 -3.42 -9.01
CA ASP A 96 -0.44 -2.90 -10.33
C ASP A 96 0.79 -2.77 -11.24
N GLY A 97 1.84 -2.10 -10.74
CA GLY A 97 3.11 -1.95 -11.45
C GLY A 97 4.10 -3.10 -11.26
N LEU A 98 3.81 -4.04 -10.34
CA LEU A 98 4.73 -5.11 -9.95
C LEU A 98 4.51 -6.38 -10.78
N LEU A 99 3.26 -6.81 -10.94
CA LEU A 99 2.96 -8.08 -11.61
C LEU A 99 3.33 -8.13 -13.11
N PRO A 100 3.24 -7.03 -13.88
CA PRO A 100 3.69 -7.05 -15.27
C PRO A 100 5.17 -7.42 -15.39
N LEU A 101 6.01 -6.96 -14.44
CA LEU A 101 7.43 -7.31 -14.40
C LEU A 101 7.67 -8.80 -14.18
N LEU A 102 6.79 -9.50 -13.45
CA LEU A 102 6.91 -10.95 -13.29
C LEU A 102 6.82 -11.65 -14.64
N GLN A 103 5.88 -11.20 -15.48
CA GLN A 103 5.68 -11.77 -16.81
C GLN A 103 6.81 -11.39 -17.76
N ASP A 104 7.23 -10.11 -17.77
CA ASP A 104 8.32 -9.63 -18.63
C ASP A 104 9.63 -10.41 -18.39
N TYR A 105 9.87 -10.82 -17.14
CA TYR A 105 11.07 -11.55 -16.74
C TYR A 105 10.91 -13.07 -16.73
N SER A 106 9.73 -13.57 -17.15
CA SER A 106 9.37 -14.99 -17.10
C SER A 106 9.58 -15.61 -15.71
N VAL A 107 9.20 -14.88 -14.66
CA VAL A 107 9.20 -15.36 -13.28
C VAL A 107 8.21 -16.53 -13.19
N THR A 108 8.67 -17.65 -12.64
CA THR A 108 7.86 -18.88 -12.48
C THR A 108 7.24 -18.97 -11.10
N ASP A 109 7.93 -18.41 -10.10
CA ASP A 109 7.57 -18.53 -8.70
C ASP A 109 7.75 -17.19 -7.98
N VAL A 110 6.85 -16.89 -7.04
CA VAL A 110 6.98 -15.76 -6.11
C VAL A 110 7.05 -16.29 -4.69
N VAL A 111 7.99 -15.78 -3.90
CA VAL A 111 8.10 -16.05 -2.46
C VAL A 111 7.84 -14.75 -1.70
N THR A 112 6.89 -14.77 -0.78
CA THR A 112 6.60 -13.63 0.09
C THR A 112 6.16 -14.07 1.48
N CYS A 113 5.93 -13.11 2.37
CA CYS A 113 5.51 -13.38 3.73
C CYS A 113 4.46 -12.37 4.24
N GLY A 114 3.83 -12.73 5.36
CA GLY A 114 2.90 -11.86 6.05
C GLY A 114 2.37 -12.49 7.35
N GLY A 115 1.55 -11.74 8.07
CA GLY A 115 0.72 -12.30 9.12
C GLY A 115 -0.28 -13.35 8.60
N CYS A 116 -0.83 -14.17 9.51
CA CYS A 116 -1.81 -15.21 9.18
C CYS A 116 -3.02 -14.71 8.36
N GLN A 117 -3.52 -13.49 8.64
CA GLN A 117 -4.61 -12.82 7.92
C GLN A 117 -4.10 -11.71 6.97
N SER A 118 -2.93 -11.89 6.35
CA SER A 118 -2.32 -10.86 5.51
C SER A 118 -3.03 -10.71 4.16
N ALA A 119 -3.66 -9.55 3.96
CA ALA A 119 -4.22 -9.14 2.67
C ALA A 119 -3.18 -9.15 1.53
N HIS A 120 -1.92 -8.86 1.85
CA HIS A 120 -0.82 -8.91 0.86
C HIS A 120 -0.57 -10.31 0.34
N THR A 121 -0.51 -11.31 1.24
CA THR A 121 -0.24 -12.69 0.84
C THR A 121 -1.38 -13.26 -0.02
N ALA A 122 -2.63 -12.95 0.34
CA ALA A 122 -3.79 -13.34 -0.46
C ALA A 122 -3.78 -12.65 -1.84
N ALA A 123 -3.42 -11.35 -1.89
CA ALA A 123 -3.27 -10.59 -3.13
C ALA A 123 -2.25 -11.21 -4.09
N ILE A 124 -1.06 -11.54 -3.57
CA ILE A 124 -0.04 -12.26 -4.35
C ILE A 124 -0.56 -13.62 -4.81
N ALA A 125 -1.21 -14.39 -3.92
CA ALA A 125 -1.70 -15.72 -4.25
C ALA A 125 -2.68 -15.72 -5.44
N VAL A 126 -3.74 -14.92 -5.34
CA VAL A 126 -4.78 -14.84 -6.38
C VAL A 126 -4.21 -14.32 -7.69
N LEU A 127 -3.48 -13.20 -7.65
CA LEU A 127 -3.01 -12.56 -8.88
C LEU A 127 -1.89 -13.37 -9.57
N CYS A 128 -1.09 -14.13 -8.82
CA CYS A 128 -0.13 -15.08 -9.40
C CYS A 128 -0.86 -16.27 -10.02
N ALA A 129 -1.86 -16.84 -9.35
CA ALA A 129 -2.65 -17.96 -9.86
C ALA A 129 -3.37 -17.60 -11.17
N GLU A 130 -3.95 -16.40 -11.29
CA GLU A 130 -4.53 -15.88 -12.54
C GLU A 130 -3.55 -15.83 -13.71
N ARG A 131 -2.24 -15.80 -13.43
CA ARG A 131 -1.15 -15.67 -14.42
C ARG A 131 -0.36 -16.97 -14.59
N GLY A 132 -0.74 -18.04 -13.90
CA GLY A 132 0.01 -19.30 -13.90
C GLY A 132 1.38 -19.22 -13.21
N ILE A 133 1.56 -18.26 -12.30
CA ILE A 133 2.78 -18.11 -11.49
C ILE A 133 2.53 -18.79 -10.14
N MET A 134 3.48 -19.60 -9.69
CA MET A 134 3.38 -20.29 -8.40
C MET A 134 3.68 -19.31 -7.26
N SER A 135 2.84 -19.30 -6.22
CA SER A 135 3.08 -18.45 -5.05
C SER A 135 3.41 -19.29 -3.82
N HIS A 136 4.45 -18.90 -3.10
CA HIS A 136 4.86 -19.50 -1.83
C HIS A 136 4.76 -18.45 -0.73
N LEU A 137 3.93 -18.73 0.28
CA LEU A 137 3.45 -17.76 1.25
C LEU A 137 3.88 -18.18 2.66
N LEU A 138 4.85 -17.47 3.23
CA LEU A 138 5.33 -17.73 4.59
C LEU A 138 4.49 -16.94 5.60
N LEU A 139 3.55 -17.62 6.26
CA LEU A 139 2.59 -17.01 7.17
C LEU A 139 3.04 -17.10 8.63
N ARG A 140 3.13 -15.95 9.31
CA ARG A 140 3.55 -15.89 10.71
C ARG A 140 2.57 -16.56 11.67
N GLY A 141 3.08 -17.46 12.51
CA GLY A 141 2.36 -18.07 13.62
C GLY A 141 1.94 -19.51 13.34
N GLU A 142 0.95 -19.98 14.09
CA GLU A 142 0.39 -21.33 13.97
C GLU A 142 -0.74 -21.37 12.91
N GLN A 143 -0.96 -22.54 12.32
CA GLN A 143 -2.12 -22.77 11.45
C GLN A 143 -3.41 -22.71 12.27
N PRO A 144 -4.42 -21.91 11.87
CA PRO A 144 -5.73 -21.95 12.49
C PRO A 144 -6.43 -23.30 12.28
N GLU A 145 -7.21 -23.74 13.25
CA GLU A 145 -8.04 -24.95 13.13
C GLU A 145 -9.04 -24.84 11.96
N ILE A 146 -9.66 -23.66 11.82
CA ILE A 146 -10.57 -23.33 10.72
C ILE A 146 -9.97 -22.15 9.96
N LEU A 147 -9.70 -22.35 8.67
CA LEU A 147 -9.18 -21.28 7.81
C LEU A 147 -10.32 -20.34 7.41
N THR A 148 -10.10 -19.04 7.56
CA THR A 148 -11.11 -18.01 7.22
C THR A 148 -10.45 -16.81 6.56
N GLY A 149 -11.25 -15.99 5.87
CA GLY A 149 -10.81 -14.68 5.37
C GLY A 149 -9.60 -14.77 4.44
N TYR A 150 -8.62 -13.89 4.65
CA TYR A 150 -7.39 -13.87 3.85
C TYR A 150 -6.56 -15.15 4.03
N ASN A 151 -6.59 -15.78 5.21
CA ASN A 151 -5.86 -17.03 5.43
C ASN A 151 -6.39 -18.15 4.51
N LEU A 152 -7.71 -18.30 4.42
CA LEU A 152 -8.34 -19.26 3.52
C LEU A 152 -7.99 -18.97 2.06
N MET A 153 -8.07 -17.71 1.63
CA MET A 153 -7.73 -17.33 0.25
C MET A 153 -6.26 -17.64 -0.08
N SER A 154 -5.33 -17.31 0.83
CA SER A 154 -3.92 -17.66 0.67
C SER A 154 -3.71 -19.17 0.49
N THR A 155 -4.42 -20.01 1.25
CA THR A 155 -4.29 -21.48 1.15
C THR A 155 -4.97 -22.06 -0.10
N ILE A 156 -6.06 -21.47 -0.58
CA ILE A 156 -6.74 -21.93 -1.81
C ILE A 156 -5.90 -21.63 -3.06
N TYR A 157 -5.31 -20.43 -3.12
CA TYR A 157 -4.62 -19.95 -4.33
C TYR A 157 -3.09 -20.14 -4.30
N GLY A 158 -2.49 -20.40 -3.14
CA GLY A 158 -1.04 -20.44 -2.99
C GLY A 158 -0.53 -21.52 -2.04
N ASN A 159 0.79 -21.74 -2.10
CA ASN A 159 1.49 -22.70 -1.25
C ASN A 159 1.82 -22.06 0.10
N VAL A 160 1.02 -22.34 1.11
CA VAL A 160 1.17 -21.75 2.45
C VAL A 160 2.12 -22.58 3.31
N THR A 161 3.09 -21.92 3.94
CA THR A 161 3.90 -22.47 5.03
C THR A 161 3.76 -21.60 6.26
N TYR A 162 3.29 -22.17 7.37
CA TYR A 162 3.22 -21.46 8.66
C TYR A 162 4.59 -21.47 9.34
N VAL A 163 5.07 -20.29 9.74
CA VAL A 163 6.42 -20.09 10.26
C VAL A 163 6.42 -19.55 11.71
N PRO A 164 7.25 -20.10 12.61
CA PRO A 164 7.42 -19.58 13.96
C PRO A 164 7.78 -18.09 13.98
N ARG A 165 7.26 -17.37 14.99
CA ARG A 165 7.50 -15.92 15.16
C ARG A 165 8.98 -15.57 15.28
N THR A 166 9.81 -16.45 15.82
CA THR A 166 11.26 -16.28 15.96
C THR A 166 11.98 -16.26 14.61
N ILE A 167 11.59 -17.15 13.68
CA ILE A 167 12.11 -17.17 12.31
C ILE A 167 11.59 -15.95 11.55
N TYR A 168 10.30 -15.64 11.69
CA TYR A 168 9.68 -14.48 11.05
C TYR A 168 10.30 -13.13 11.49
N ALA A 169 10.87 -13.03 12.69
CA ALA A 169 11.53 -11.79 13.13
C ALA A 169 12.65 -11.36 12.15
N ASN A 170 13.29 -12.33 11.48
CA ASN A 170 14.29 -12.10 10.45
C ASN A 170 13.74 -12.46 9.05
N ARG A 171 12.79 -11.65 8.55
CA ARG A 171 12.05 -11.90 7.28
C ARG A 171 12.97 -12.01 6.08
N GLU A 172 13.98 -11.16 5.98
CA GLU A 172 14.86 -11.12 4.81
C GLU A 172 15.61 -12.44 4.64
N ASP A 173 16.29 -12.90 5.71
CA ASP A 173 17.00 -14.18 5.69
C ASP A 173 16.03 -15.36 5.51
N MET A 174 14.86 -15.31 6.15
CA MET A 174 13.82 -16.33 5.99
C MET A 174 13.38 -16.46 4.52
N LEU A 175 13.00 -15.35 3.89
CA LEU A 175 12.55 -15.31 2.49
C LEU A 175 13.67 -15.77 1.55
N LYS A 176 14.89 -15.27 1.76
CA LYS A 176 16.07 -15.60 0.96
C LYS A 176 16.39 -17.10 1.01
N ASN A 177 16.40 -17.68 2.22
CA ASN A 177 16.71 -19.09 2.39
C ASN A 177 15.60 -19.99 1.85
N TYR A 178 14.34 -19.61 2.02
CA TYR A 178 13.21 -20.34 1.43
C TYR A 178 13.22 -20.25 -0.10
N ALA A 179 13.45 -19.07 -0.68
CA ALA A 179 13.54 -18.93 -2.13
C ALA A 179 14.67 -19.78 -2.73
N ARG A 180 15.82 -19.89 -2.05
CA ARG A 180 16.91 -20.79 -2.45
C ARG A 180 16.52 -22.27 -2.36
N SER A 181 15.77 -22.67 -1.35
CA SER A 181 15.31 -24.06 -1.24
C SER A 181 14.31 -24.43 -2.34
N VAL A 182 13.43 -23.48 -2.72
CA VAL A 182 12.50 -23.62 -3.85
C VAL A 182 13.27 -23.69 -5.18
N ALA A 183 14.29 -22.86 -5.37
CA ALA A 183 15.11 -22.80 -6.58
C ALA A 183 15.92 -24.08 -6.87
N ARG A 184 16.21 -24.88 -5.84
CA ARG A 184 17.06 -26.09 -5.95
C ARG A 184 18.40 -25.76 -6.64
N ASN A 185 18.98 -26.71 -7.37
CA ASN A 185 20.30 -26.56 -8.01
C ASN A 185 20.27 -25.89 -9.39
N THR A 186 19.08 -25.65 -9.95
CA THR A 186 18.91 -25.19 -11.34
C THR A 186 18.13 -23.90 -11.46
N GLY A 187 17.53 -23.36 -10.39
CA GLY A 187 16.78 -22.11 -10.43
C GLY A 187 17.61 -20.89 -10.00
N SER A 188 17.14 -19.70 -10.36
CA SER A 188 17.70 -18.42 -9.93
C SER A 188 16.75 -17.69 -8.98
N VAL A 189 17.29 -17.14 -7.89
CA VAL A 189 16.55 -16.25 -6.99
C VAL A 189 16.81 -14.80 -7.40
N LEU A 190 15.74 -14.04 -7.56
CA LEU A 190 15.75 -12.65 -7.97
C LEU A 190 15.12 -11.78 -6.88
N TRP A 191 15.53 -10.52 -6.86
CA TRP A 191 14.88 -9.40 -6.18
C TRP A 191 14.49 -8.35 -7.22
N PHE A 192 13.62 -7.40 -6.85
CA PHE A 192 13.23 -6.32 -7.79
C PHE A 192 14.42 -5.47 -8.24
N SER A 193 15.41 -5.25 -7.38
CA SER A 193 16.65 -4.57 -7.75
C SER A 193 17.35 -5.26 -8.92
N ASP A 194 17.37 -6.60 -8.93
CA ASP A 194 18.03 -7.39 -9.97
C ASP A 194 17.27 -7.27 -11.30
N ILE A 195 15.94 -7.28 -11.24
CA ILE A 195 15.05 -7.08 -12.39
C ILE A 195 15.32 -5.68 -13.00
N ILE A 196 15.24 -4.62 -12.19
CA ILE A 196 15.37 -3.26 -12.69
C ILE A 196 16.77 -3.01 -13.25
N GLN A 197 17.82 -3.48 -12.58
CA GLN A 197 19.19 -3.33 -13.05
C GLN A 197 19.42 -4.04 -14.39
N ALA A 198 18.86 -5.24 -14.58
CA ALA A 198 18.96 -5.98 -15.84
C ALA A 198 18.23 -5.28 -17.00
N SER A 199 17.16 -4.53 -16.73
CA SER A 199 16.53 -3.69 -17.75
C SER A 199 17.42 -2.51 -18.17
N SER A 200 18.09 -1.88 -17.20
CA SER A 200 18.94 -0.70 -17.47
C SER A 200 20.21 -1.03 -18.24
N THR A 201 20.70 -2.28 -18.19
CA THR A 201 21.89 -2.72 -18.95
C THR A 201 21.56 -3.22 -20.36
N ALA A 202 20.30 -3.57 -20.63
CA ALA A 202 19.85 -4.09 -21.92
C ALA A 202 19.62 -2.97 -22.97
N GLU A 203 19.58 -1.70 -22.57
CA GLU A 203 19.40 -0.58 -23.49
C GLU A 203 20.34 0.59 -23.21
N SER A 204 21.02 1.09 -24.25
CA SER A 204 21.75 2.35 -24.24
C SER A 204 20.79 3.57 -24.30
N SER A 205 19.72 3.55 -23.51
CA SER A 205 18.79 4.66 -23.35
C SER A 205 18.37 4.75 -21.88
N THR A 206 18.25 5.97 -21.36
CA THR A 206 18.34 6.32 -19.94
C THR A 206 17.22 5.79 -19.02
N PHE A 207 16.43 4.79 -19.40
CA PHE A 207 15.41 4.14 -18.55
C PHE A 207 15.12 2.71 -19.05
N PRO A 208 14.81 1.74 -18.16
CA PRO A 208 14.23 0.45 -18.52
C PRO A 208 13.08 0.55 -19.53
N ASN A 209 13.28 0.08 -20.76
CA ASN A 209 12.25 0.06 -21.78
C ASN A 209 11.44 -1.23 -21.64
N PHE A 210 10.32 -1.14 -20.92
CA PHE A 210 9.41 -2.25 -20.66
C PHE A 210 8.47 -2.55 -21.85
N MET A 211 8.91 -2.31 -23.09
CA MET A 211 8.11 -2.59 -24.29
C MET A 211 8.43 -3.99 -24.83
N GLN A 212 7.47 -4.88 -24.64
CA GLN A 212 7.19 -6.06 -25.46
C GLN A 212 8.34 -7.06 -25.67
N MET A 213 8.48 -8.00 -24.73
CA MET A 213 8.94 -9.36 -25.07
C MET A 213 7.72 -10.26 -25.17
N ASP A 214 7.26 -10.52 -26.40
CA ASP A 214 6.25 -11.55 -26.63
C ASP A 214 6.81 -12.89 -26.14
N ALA A 215 6.21 -13.42 -25.08
CA ALA A 215 6.51 -14.73 -24.53
C ALA A 215 6.02 -15.83 -25.48
N SER A 216 6.69 -15.96 -26.63
CA SER A 216 6.67 -17.20 -27.40
C SER A 216 7.29 -18.27 -26.51
N ARG A 217 6.47 -19.24 -26.10
CA ARG A 217 6.91 -20.43 -25.34
C ARG A 217 7.84 -21.24 -26.24
N SER A 218 9.12 -20.90 -26.22
CA SER A 218 10.18 -21.75 -26.76
C SER A 218 10.43 -22.87 -25.75
N GLU A 219 10.14 -24.10 -26.18
CA GLU A 219 10.50 -25.33 -25.48
C GLU A 219 12.03 -25.43 -25.40
N GLY A 220 12.62 -24.92 -24.32
CA GLY A 220 14.06 -24.99 -24.09
C GLY A 220 14.44 -24.46 -22.71
N ASN A 221 14.65 -25.38 -21.76
CA ASN A 221 15.11 -25.14 -20.38
C ASN A 221 14.27 -24.16 -19.55
N HIS A 222 13.19 -24.67 -18.95
CA HIS A 222 12.44 -23.99 -17.88
C HIS A 222 13.28 -23.90 -16.58
N LEU A 223 14.31 -23.05 -16.57
CA LEU A 223 14.96 -22.66 -15.31
C LEU A 223 13.93 -21.93 -14.45
N GLN A 224 13.74 -22.40 -13.21
CA GLN A 224 12.87 -21.73 -12.25
C GLN A 224 13.44 -20.34 -11.94
N LYS A 225 12.62 -19.30 -12.06
CA LYS A 225 12.95 -17.93 -11.67
C LYS A 225 12.06 -17.55 -10.50
N ILE A 226 12.66 -17.44 -9.33
CA ILE A 226 11.96 -17.22 -8.06
C ILE A 226 12.16 -15.76 -7.68
N LEU A 227 11.09 -14.97 -7.70
CA LEU A 227 11.17 -13.59 -7.23
C LEU A 227 10.78 -13.51 -5.75
N VAL A 228 11.63 -12.86 -4.96
CA VAL A 228 11.30 -12.49 -3.59
C VAL A 228 10.57 -11.15 -3.58
N VAL A 229 9.39 -11.12 -2.96
CA VAL A 229 8.59 -9.90 -2.75
C VAL A 229 8.51 -9.62 -1.25
N ASN A 230 8.89 -8.41 -0.84
CA ASN A 230 8.89 -8.04 0.57
C ASN A 230 7.48 -8.00 1.16
N GLU A 231 7.37 -8.15 2.48
CA GLU A 231 6.08 -8.10 3.19
C GLU A 231 5.33 -6.81 2.82
N GLY A 232 4.05 -6.96 2.45
CA GLY A 232 3.21 -5.83 2.09
C GLY A 232 3.62 -5.15 0.78
N ALA A 233 4.39 -5.80 -0.09
CA ALA A 233 5.02 -5.18 -1.25
C ALA A 233 5.82 -3.94 -0.84
N GLY A 234 6.65 -4.10 0.20
CA GLY A 234 7.55 -3.09 0.74
C GLY A 234 8.73 -2.77 -0.17
N ASP A 235 8.50 -2.76 -1.48
CA ASP A 235 9.49 -2.61 -2.55
C ASP A 235 9.25 -1.28 -3.28
N SER A 236 10.30 -0.61 -3.75
CA SER A 236 10.17 0.70 -4.42
C SER A 236 9.31 0.65 -5.69
N VAL A 237 9.35 -0.46 -6.42
CA VAL A 237 8.49 -0.71 -7.60
C VAL A 237 7.00 -0.58 -7.28
N ALA A 238 6.58 -0.98 -6.07
CA ALA A 238 5.18 -0.90 -5.65
C ALA A 238 4.67 0.54 -5.56
N LEU A 239 5.56 1.53 -5.44
CA LEU A 239 5.20 2.95 -5.43
C LEU A 239 4.61 3.39 -6.76
N LEU A 240 4.98 2.77 -7.88
CA LEU A 240 4.53 3.16 -9.23
C LEU A 240 3.00 3.09 -9.39
N GLY A 241 2.37 2.04 -8.86
CA GLY A 241 0.91 1.91 -8.93
C GLY A 241 0.18 2.91 -8.05
N ILE A 242 0.80 3.35 -6.95
CA ILE A 242 0.29 4.44 -6.10
C ILE A 242 0.47 5.80 -6.78
N ILE A 243 1.63 6.03 -7.41
CA ILE A 243 1.91 7.23 -8.20
C ILE A 243 0.91 7.34 -9.36
N ARG A 244 0.61 6.24 -10.05
CA ARG A 244 -0.40 6.16 -11.11
C ARG A 244 -1.79 6.54 -10.60
N LEU A 245 -2.18 6.09 -9.40
CA LEU A 245 -3.43 6.47 -8.75
C LEU A 245 -3.47 7.98 -8.45
N VAL A 246 -2.43 8.53 -7.84
CA VAL A 246 -2.39 9.97 -7.50
C VAL A 246 -2.41 10.83 -8.77
N GLN A 247 -1.71 10.43 -9.84
CA GLN A 247 -1.81 11.10 -11.14
C GLN A 247 -3.25 11.14 -11.63
N TYR A 248 -3.97 10.02 -11.56
CA TYR A 248 -5.38 9.96 -11.91
C TYR A 248 -6.23 10.88 -11.03
N LEU A 249 -6.09 10.81 -9.70
CA LEU A 249 -6.88 11.63 -8.77
C LEU A 249 -6.61 13.15 -8.93
N SER A 250 -5.42 13.53 -9.36
CA SER A 250 -5.02 14.93 -9.58
C SER A 250 -5.61 15.57 -10.85
N GLN A 251 -6.36 14.81 -11.65
CA GLN A 251 -7.00 15.35 -12.86
C GLN A 251 -8.05 16.41 -12.50
N ASN A 252 -8.22 17.41 -13.36
CA ASN A 252 -9.05 18.60 -13.09
C ASN A 252 -10.52 18.29 -12.81
N HIS A 253 -11.06 17.19 -13.34
CA HIS A 253 -12.45 16.77 -13.09
C HIS A 253 -12.63 15.99 -11.78
N LEU A 254 -11.55 15.75 -11.04
CA LEU A 254 -11.51 15.13 -9.72
C LEU A 254 -10.94 16.14 -8.71
N LEU A 255 -9.84 15.83 -8.02
CA LEU A 255 -9.27 16.71 -6.99
C LEU A 255 -8.51 17.90 -7.59
N GLY A 256 -8.06 17.79 -8.85
CA GLY A 256 -7.23 18.79 -9.50
C GLY A 256 -5.84 18.93 -8.88
N LYS A 257 -5.01 19.79 -9.48
CA LYS A 257 -3.63 20.04 -9.02
C LYS A 257 -3.48 21.21 -8.06
N GLN A 258 -4.46 22.11 -8.00
CA GLN A 258 -4.36 23.37 -7.25
C GLN A 258 -5.03 23.32 -5.87
N LYS A 259 -5.97 22.40 -5.66
CA LYS A 259 -6.69 22.29 -4.39
C LYS A 259 -5.79 21.67 -3.34
N ALA A 260 -5.74 22.28 -2.15
CA ALA A 260 -5.12 21.67 -0.99
C ALA A 260 -5.91 20.42 -0.56
N VAL A 261 -5.19 19.32 -0.30
CA VAL A 261 -5.80 18.05 0.09
C VAL A 261 -5.07 17.46 1.29
N LYS A 262 -5.81 17.06 2.32
CA LYS A 262 -5.34 16.23 3.42
C LYS A 262 -5.69 14.78 3.13
N PHE A 263 -4.72 14.04 2.63
CA PHE A 263 -4.87 12.66 2.21
C PHE A 263 -4.62 11.71 3.39
N VAL A 264 -5.65 10.97 3.81
CA VAL A 264 -5.63 10.09 4.99
C VAL A 264 -5.55 8.64 4.58
N VAL A 265 -4.64 7.89 5.21
CA VAL A 265 -4.45 6.47 4.94
C VAL A 265 -3.95 5.71 6.18
N ASP A 266 -4.36 4.46 6.36
CA ASP A 266 -3.79 3.60 7.39
C ASP A 266 -2.44 3.00 6.96
N ALA A 267 -1.53 2.78 7.92
CA ALA A 267 -0.18 2.32 7.64
C ALA A 267 0.18 1.05 8.42
N GLY A 268 0.15 -0.09 7.72
CA GLY A 268 0.87 -1.30 8.14
C GLY A 268 2.37 -1.16 7.91
N THR A 269 2.80 -1.29 6.64
CA THR A 269 4.21 -1.17 6.22
C THR A 269 4.62 0.25 5.82
N GLY A 270 3.67 1.18 5.70
CA GLY A 270 3.93 2.56 5.27
C GLY A 270 4.02 2.78 3.75
N THR A 271 4.26 1.75 2.94
CA THR A 271 4.50 1.86 1.48
C THR A 271 3.45 2.70 0.74
N THR A 272 2.17 2.53 1.08
CA THR A 272 1.08 3.27 0.43
C THR A 272 1.15 4.77 0.73
N ALA A 273 1.37 5.15 1.98
CA ALA A 273 1.52 6.55 2.38
C ALA A 273 2.73 7.20 1.71
N ILE A 274 3.88 6.49 1.71
CA ILE A 274 5.12 6.95 1.08
C ILE A 274 4.90 7.15 -0.43
N GLY A 275 4.19 6.24 -1.10
CA GLY A 275 3.85 6.38 -2.51
C GLY A 275 2.97 7.58 -2.81
N ILE A 276 1.99 7.89 -1.94
CA ILE A 276 1.13 9.08 -2.08
C ILE A 276 1.97 10.35 -1.91
N GLY A 277 2.80 10.43 -0.86
CA GLY A 277 3.63 11.61 -0.59
C GLY A 277 4.65 11.85 -1.70
N LEU A 278 5.27 10.78 -2.21
CA LEU A 278 6.23 10.87 -3.31
C LEU A 278 5.54 11.35 -4.59
N ALA A 279 4.35 10.83 -4.88
CA ALA A 279 3.56 11.26 -6.03
C ALA A 279 3.11 12.72 -5.94
N ALA A 280 2.68 13.17 -4.74
CA ALA A 280 2.32 14.55 -4.50
C ALA A 280 3.47 15.50 -4.84
N ILE A 281 4.69 15.16 -4.40
CA ILE A 281 5.89 15.92 -4.73
C ILE A 281 6.17 15.89 -6.23
N PHE A 282 6.18 14.70 -6.85
CA PHE A 282 6.46 14.56 -8.30
C PHE A 282 5.48 15.34 -9.17
N LEU A 283 4.23 15.48 -8.74
CA LEU A 283 3.18 16.16 -9.47
C LEU A 283 3.03 17.65 -9.07
N GLY A 284 3.81 18.12 -8.09
CA GLY A 284 3.74 19.49 -7.57
C GLY A 284 2.41 19.80 -6.88
N LEU A 285 1.81 18.81 -6.21
CA LEU A 285 0.50 18.93 -5.57
C LEU A 285 0.64 19.52 -4.17
N PRO A 286 -0.24 20.45 -3.75
CA PRO A 286 -0.31 20.95 -2.37
C PRO A 286 -1.05 19.95 -1.47
N TRP A 287 -0.66 18.67 -1.53
CA TRP A 287 -1.31 17.58 -0.81
C TRP A 287 -0.45 17.15 0.37
N GLU A 288 -1.07 17.09 1.54
CA GLU A 288 -0.48 16.58 2.77
C GLU A 288 -0.92 15.14 3.01
N VAL A 289 -0.01 14.26 3.41
CA VAL A 289 -0.33 12.85 3.64
C VAL A 289 -0.31 12.54 5.12
N HIS A 290 -1.47 12.21 5.70
CA HIS A 290 -1.65 11.79 7.08
C HIS A 290 -1.76 10.27 7.15
N ALA A 291 -0.72 9.61 7.66
CA ALA A 291 -0.65 8.16 7.72
C ALA A 291 -0.77 7.65 9.16
N VAL A 292 -1.87 6.95 9.46
CA VAL A 292 -2.11 6.42 10.81
C VAL A 292 -1.26 5.19 11.06
N MET A 293 -0.31 5.29 11.99
CA MET A 293 0.64 4.23 12.34
C MET A 293 -0.04 3.08 13.09
N LEU A 294 0.13 1.84 12.62
CA LEU A 294 -0.55 0.68 13.20
C LEU A 294 0.39 -0.41 13.73
N ALA A 295 1.52 -0.61 13.08
CA ALA A 295 2.33 -1.82 13.24
C ALA A 295 3.69 -1.58 13.90
N ASP A 296 4.28 -0.42 13.67
CA ASP A 296 5.62 -0.06 14.14
C ASP A 296 5.61 1.29 14.88
N LYS A 297 6.77 1.71 15.36
CA LYS A 297 6.99 3.06 15.89
C LYS A 297 7.39 4.01 14.77
N ILE A 298 7.29 5.32 15.03
CA ILE A 298 7.63 6.38 14.07
C ILE A 298 9.02 6.21 13.45
N ASP A 299 10.02 5.77 14.22
CA ASP A 299 11.38 5.53 13.71
C ASP A 299 11.43 4.44 12.64
N GLY A 300 10.62 3.38 12.79
CA GLY A 300 10.50 2.31 11.81
C GLY A 300 9.90 2.81 10.50
N TYR A 301 8.83 3.61 10.59
CA TYR A 301 8.21 4.23 9.42
C TYR A 301 9.14 5.22 8.71
N ARG A 302 9.82 6.10 9.47
CA ARG A 302 10.83 7.04 8.92
C ARG A 302 11.99 6.30 8.25
N LYS A 303 12.44 5.17 8.82
CA LYS A 303 13.46 4.33 8.21
C LYS A 303 12.96 3.72 6.89
N GLN A 304 11.74 3.20 6.87
CA GLN A 304 11.14 2.63 5.66
C GLN A 304 10.93 3.68 4.57
N GLU A 305 10.48 4.87 4.94
CA GLU A 305 10.34 6.03 4.06
C GLU A 305 11.67 6.39 3.39
N LYS A 306 12.73 6.59 4.19
CA LYS A 306 14.08 6.83 3.68
C LYS A 306 14.57 5.72 2.75
N HIS A 307 14.36 4.47 3.14
CA HIS A 307 14.76 3.31 2.34
C HIS A 307 14.04 3.26 1.00
N LEU A 308 12.71 3.38 0.98
CA LEU A 308 11.91 3.31 -0.24
C LEU A 308 12.17 4.47 -1.18
N ILE A 309 12.34 5.69 -0.66
CA ILE A 309 12.71 6.85 -1.49
C ILE A 309 14.10 6.63 -2.08
N SER A 310 15.09 6.22 -1.28
CA SER A 310 16.45 5.98 -1.75
C SER A 310 16.49 4.91 -2.84
N GLU A 311 15.82 3.77 -2.64
CA GLU A 311 15.73 2.71 -3.64
C GLU A 311 14.96 3.18 -4.88
N PHE A 312 13.88 3.93 -4.72
CA PHE A 312 13.15 4.46 -5.87
C PHE A 312 14.02 5.39 -6.72
N SER A 313 14.72 6.33 -6.09
CA SER A 313 15.61 7.26 -6.79
C SER A 313 16.71 6.51 -7.55
N LYS A 314 17.41 5.57 -6.91
CA LYS A 314 18.47 4.77 -7.56
C LYS A 314 18.00 4.04 -8.82
N HIS A 315 16.78 3.51 -8.79
CA HIS A 315 16.28 2.62 -9.84
C HIS A 315 15.50 3.34 -10.92
N PHE A 316 15.00 4.54 -10.65
CA PHE A 316 14.10 5.23 -11.55
C PHE A 316 14.54 6.63 -12.01
N ASN A 317 15.61 7.28 -11.51
CA ASN A 317 16.37 8.39 -12.19
C ASN A 317 17.42 9.08 -11.25
N ASP A 318 18.50 9.65 -11.79
CA ASP A 318 19.42 10.51 -11.02
C ASP A 318 18.92 11.96 -10.85
N GLU A 319 17.95 12.41 -11.65
CA GLU A 319 17.36 13.77 -11.58
C GLU A 319 16.54 14.04 -10.30
N PHE A 320 16.42 13.05 -9.41
CA PHE A 320 15.59 13.10 -8.20
C PHE A 320 16.25 13.70 -6.96
N ILE A 321 17.56 13.98 -7.00
CA ILE A 321 18.36 14.30 -5.80
C ILE A 321 18.81 15.76 -5.85
N ASP A 322 18.40 16.55 -4.85
CA ASP A 322 18.99 17.86 -4.58
C ASP A 322 20.22 17.74 -3.69
N HIS A 323 21.33 18.39 -4.02
CA HIS A 323 22.48 18.45 -3.11
C HIS A 323 22.29 19.47 -1.97
N ASP A 324 21.20 20.25 -1.99
CA ASP A 324 20.92 21.23 -0.94
C ASP A 324 20.32 20.57 0.32
N VAL A 325 21.22 20.21 1.23
CA VAL A 325 20.89 19.81 2.59
C VAL A 325 20.90 21.06 3.45
N ASN A 326 19.71 21.55 3.83
CA ASN A 326 19.58 22.28 5.07
C ASN A 326 18.32 21.88 5.85
N LYS A 327 18.62 21.38 7.06
CA LYS A 327 17.81 21.28 8.29
C LYS A 327 16.31 21.56 8.15
N GLU A 328 15.53 20.48 8.09
CA GLU A 328 14.48 20.18 9.08
C GLU A 328 13.93 18.76 8.83
N ASP A 329 13.69 18.03 9.90
CA ASP A 329 13.35 16.60 9.99
C ASP A 329 11.90 16.30 9.51
N ALA A 330 11.40 17.04 8.50
CA ALA A 330 10.06 16.90 7.95
C ALA A 330 10.08 15.90 6.79
N GLY A 331 9.62 14.68 7.06
CA GLY A 331 9.36 13.65 6.05
C GLY A 331 8.30 14.08 5.03
N ILE A 332 8.07 13.24 4.03
CA ILE A 332 7.02 13.41 3.01
C ILE A 332 5.66 12.87 3.47
N VAL A 333 5.61 12.29 4.67
CA VAL A 333 4.40 11.77 5.33
C VAL A 333 4.30 12.31 6.76
N ASN A 334 3.13 12.83 7.10
CA ASN A 334 2.73 13.14 8.47
C ASN A 334 2.31 11.82 9.15
N TRP A 335 3.23 11.19 9.88
CA TRP A 335 2.95 9.97 10.62
C TRP A 335 2.12 10.27 11.88
N VAL A 336 0.90 9.76 11.93
CA VAL A 336 -0.09 10.05 12.97
C VAL A 336 -0.22 8.84 13.91
N GLU A 337 -0.15 9.08 15.21
CA GLU A 337 -0.47 8.05 16.19
C GLU A 337 -1.98 7.78 16.22
N ARG A 338 -2.33 6.53 16.48
CA ARG A 338 -3.73 6.17 16.69
C ARG A 338 -4.25 6.81 17.98
N ASP A 339 -5.42 7.44 17.92
CA ASP A 339 -6.08 8.06 19.07
C ASP A 339 -6.22 7.12 20.28
N ARG A 340 -6.45 5.83 20.01
CA ARG A 340 -6.47 4.74 21.00
C ARG A 340 -5.33 3.74 20.75
N PRO A 341 -4.10 3.99 21.27
CA PRO A 341 -2.93 3.14 21.02
C PRO A 341 -3.11 1.72 21.54
N ARG A 342 -2.57 0.75 20.80
CA ARG A 342 -2.58 -0.67 21.17
C ARG A 342 -1.59 -1.47 20.33
N LYS A 343 -1.39 -2.74 20.71
CA LYS A 343 -0.61 -3.67 19.90
C LYS A 343 -1.33 -3.99 18.58
N PHE A 344 -0.56 -4.00 17.50
CA PHE A 344 -1.05 -4.31 16.16
C PHE A 344 -1.85 -5.62 16.08
N GLY A 345 -2.97 -5.57 15.36
CA GLY A 345 -3.89 -6.69 15.19
C GLY A 345 -4.79 -6.98 16.39
N ASN A 346 -4.72 -6.18 17.46
CA ASN A 346 -5.73 -6.19 18.52
C ASN A 346 -6.88 -5.24 18.21
N ILE A 347 -8.05 -5.51 18.80
CA ILE A 347 -9.23 -4.65 18.73
C ILE A 347 -9.67 -4.29 20.16
N LEU A 348 -10.36 -3.16 20.32
CA LEU A 348 -10.86 -2.64 21.59
C LEU A 348 -12.38 -2.71 21.66
N ASP A 349 -12.91 -2.67 22.89
CA ASP A 349 -14.33 -2.56 23.17
C ASP A 349 -14.95 -1.38 22.41
N GLY A 350 -16.13 -1.61 21.83
CA GLY A 350 -16.88 -0.60 21.08
C GLY A 350 -16.44 -0.38 19.62
N GLU A 351 -15.21 -0.74 19.21
CA GLU A 351 -14.76 -0.52 17.83
C GLU A 351 -15.62 -1.27 16.80
N MET A 352 -16.02 -2.50 17.12
CA MET A 352 -16.91 -3.29 16.26
C MET A 352 -18.31 -2.68 16.13
N VAL A 353 -18.79 -2.00 17.18
CA VAL A 353 -20.08 -1.28 17.14
C VAL A 353 -19.97 -0.07 16.22
N VAL A 354 -18.84 0.67 16.28
CA VAL A 354 -18.58 1.79 15.37
C VAL A 354 -18.49 1.32 13.91
N CYS A 355 -17.75 0.23 13.64
CA CYS A 355 -17.71 -0.37 12.30
C CYS A 355 -19.11 -0.74 11.79
N GLN A 356 -19.95 -1.36 12.64
CA GLN A 356 -21.32 -1.72 12.31
C GLN A 356 -22.17 -0.48 11.98
N GLN A 357 -22.07 0.58 12.78
CA GLN A 357 -22.80 1.83 12.54
C GLN A 357 -22.41 2.50 11.23
N ILE A 358 -21.10 2.60 10.93
CA ILE A 358 -20.60 3.13 9.66
C ILE A 358 -21.17 2.31 8.49
N ALA A 359 -21.10 0.98 8.58
CA ALA A 359 -21.61 0.09 7.54
C ALA A 359 -23.13 0.23 7.35
N GLN A 360 -23.91 0.32 8.42
CA GLN A 360 -25.36 0.48 8.35
C GLN A 360 -25.78 1.84 7.78
N GLN A 361 -25.04 2.91 8.09
CA GLN A 361 -25.39 4.27 7.67
C GLN A 361 -24.90 4.60 6.25
N THR A 362 -23.77 4.02 5.84
CA THR A 362 -23.11 4.39 4.58
C THR A 362 -23.04 3.25 3.57
N GLY A 363 -23.22 2.00 3.98
CA GLY A 363 -22.91 0.83 3.16
C GLY A 363 -21.41 0.60 2.91
N ILE A 364 -20.52 1.42 3.52
CA ILE A 364 -19.07 1.23 3.48
C ILE A 364 -18.66 0.38 4.68
N LEU A 365 -18.02 -0.76 4.42
CA LEU A 365 -17.51 -1.63 5.48
C LEU A 365 -16.06 -1.28 5.82
N VAL A 366 -15.86 -0.79 7.04
CA VAL A 366 -14.53 -0.61 7.64
C VAL A 366 -14.21 -1.72 8.63
N ASP A 367 -12.94 -2.07 8.73
CA ASP A 367 -12.38 -3.00 9.70
C ASP A 367 -11.74 -2.25 10.88
N PRO A 368 -11.79 -2.81 12.11
CA PRO A 368 -11.31 -2.12 13.29
C PRO A 368 -9.78 -2.04 13.35
N VAL A 369 -9.02 -2.83 12.57
CA VAL A 369 -7.55 -2.84 12.64
C VAL A 369 -6.97 -1.72 11.78
N TYR A 370 -7.44 -1.58 10.54
CA TYR A 370 -6.87 -0.68 9.54
C TYR A 370 -7.80 0.50 9.22
N THR A 371 -8.88 0.24 8.49
CA THR A 371 -9.66 1.30 7.82
C THR A 371 -10.48 2.15 8.79
N LEU A 372 -10.86 1.62 9.96
CA LEU A 372 -11.48 2.43 11.01
C LEU A 372 -10.52 3.52 11.52
N ALA A 373 -9.22 3.23 11.62
CA ALA A 373 -8.25 4.21 12.11
C ALA A 373 -8.12 5.40 11.13
N ALA A 374 -8.07 5.12 9.83
CA ALA A 374 -8.08 6.15 8.80
C ALA A 374 -9.41 6.92 8.77
N TRP A 375 -10.54 6.25 8.99
CA TRP A 375 -11.85 6.89 9.09
C TRP A 375 -11.93 7.87 10.26
N GLU A 376 -11.48 7.46 11.46
CA GLU A 376 -11.44 8.32 12.65
C GLU A 376 -10.57 9.57 12.41
N THR A 377 -9.40 9.41 11.77
CA THR A 377 -8.54 10.55 11.41
C THR A 377 -9.15 11.45 10.34
N ALA A 378 -9.77 10.89 9.30
CA ALA A 378 -10.46 11.70 8.28
C ALA A 378 -11.61 12.50 8.88
N MET A 379 -12.37 11.88 9.79
CA MET A 379 -13.41 12.56 10.56
C MET A 379 -12.85 13.72 11.39
N LEU A 380 -11.79 13.48 12.15
CA LEU A 380 -11.14 14.51 12.96
C LEU A 380 -10.70 15.70 12.09
N LEU A 381 -9.97 15.43 11.00
CA LEU A 381 -9.47 16.48 10.11
C LEU A 381 -10.62 17.24 9.41
N SER A 382 -11.68 16.55 9.00
CA SER A 382 -12.84 17.20 8.36
C SER A 382 -13.67 18.08 9.31
N SER A 383 -13.48 17.87 10.62
CA SER A 383 -14.18 18.63 11.66
C SER A 383 -13.42 19.85 12.15
N GLN A 384 -12.13 19.96 11.82
CA GLN A 384 -11.32 21.13 12.12
C GLN A 384 -11.66 22.25 11.13
N GLU A 385 -11.93 23.44 11.64
CA GLU A 385 -12.04 24.64 10.79
C GLU A 385 -10.63 24.97 10.30
N ASP A 386 -10.34 24.58 9.06
CA ASP A 386 -9.10 24.94 8.39
C ASP A 386 -9.28 26.27 7.64
N GLU A 387 -8.45 27.27 7.98
CA GLU A 387 -8.38 28.56 7.30
C GLU A 387 -8.02 28.39 5.82
N GLU A 388 -7.30 27.32 5.45
CA GLU A 388 -6.82 27.08 4.08
C GLU A 388 -7.84 26.38 3.16
N GLY A 389 -8.96 25.87 3.70
CA GLY A 389 -9.98 25.25 2.85
C GLY A 389 -9.65 23.84 2.33
N ALA A 390 -8.65 23.16 2.90
CA ALA A 390 -8.21 21.86 2.41
C ALA A 390 -9.29 20.77 2.45
N GLU A 391 -9.40 19.99 1.37
CA GLU A 391 -10.31 18.85 1.27
C GLU A 391 -9.72 17.62 1.95
N VAL A 392 -10.53 16.87 2.69
CA VAL A 392 -10.08 15.62 3.34
C VAL A 392 -10.43 14.44 2.45
N VAL A 393 -9.44 13.62 2.13
CA VAL A 393 -9.60 12.44 1.26
C VAL A 393 -9.03 11.23 1.96
N MET A 394 -9.86 10.26 2.29
CA MET A 394 -9.44 8.97 2.84
C MET A 394 -9.28 7.94 1.71
N LEU A 395 -8.20 7.16 1.73
CA LEU A 395 -8.10 5.93 0.93
C LEU A 395 -8.67 4.75 1.70
N HIS A 396 -9.70 4.10 1.13
CA HIS A 396 -10.19 2.85 1.66
C HIS A 396 -9.26 1.70 1.24
N THR A 397 -8.34 1.31 2.12
CA THR A 397 -7.27 0.35 1.81
C THR A 397 -7.69 -1.12 1.74
N GLY A 398 -8.97 -1.41 1.94
CA GLY A 398 -9.56 -2.75 1.85
C GLY A 398 -9.78 -3.35 3.24
N GLY A 399 -9.35 -4.61 3.45
CA GLY A 399 -9.40 -5.27 4.76
C GLY A 399 -10.65 -6.11 5.02
N THR A 400 -11.63 -6.13 4.11
CA THR A 400 -12.92 -6.82 4.29
C THR A 400 -12.79 -8.28 4.70
N LEU A 401 -11.91 -9.06 4.05
CA LEU A 401 -11.73 -10.48 4.40
C LEU A 401 -11.02 -10.67 5.76
N GLY A 402 -10.33 -9.65 6.26
CA GLY A 402 -9.72 -9.67 7.59
C GLY A 402 -10.75 -9.77 8.71
N MET A 403 -11.98 -9.29 8.47
CA MET A 403 -13.09 -9.35 9.43
C MET A 403 -13.42 -10.77 9.87
N PHE A 404 -13.33 -11.75 8.97
CA PHE A 404 -13.61 -13.16 9.30
C PHE A 404 -12.56 -13.73 10.26
N GLY A 405 -11.29 -13.40 10.06
CA GLY A 405 -10.22 -13.78 10.97
C GLY A 405 -10.33 -13.09 12.34
N LEU A 406 -10.78 -11.83 12.35
CA LEU A 406 -11.09 -11.13 13.60
C LEU A 406 -12.28 -11.76 14.33
N ALA A 407 -13.36 -12.13 13.62
CA ALA A 407 -14.50 -12.82 14.20
C ALA A 407 -14.11 -14.15 14.85
N GLN A 408 -13.20 -14.89 14.22
CA GLN A 408 -12.64 -16.12 14.79
C GLN A 408 -11.85 -15.87 16.08
N ARG A 409 -10.99 -14.84 16.10
CA ARG A 409 -10.12 -14.53 17.23
C ARG A 409 -10.85 -13.85 18.39
N TYR A 410 -11.84 -13.03 18.08
CA TYR A 410 -12.50 -12.10 19.00
C TYR A 410 -14.01 -12.35 19.11
N LYS A 411 -14.38 -13.60 19.41
CA LYS A 411 -15.77 -14.06 19.45
C LYS A 411 -16.69 -13.17 20.28
N ASN A 412 -16.21 -12.63 21.40
CA ASN A 412 -17.03 -11.78 22.28
C ASN A 412 -17.45 -10.48 21.59
N TYR A 413 -16.52 -9.77 20.93
CA TYR A 413 -16.84 -8.51 20.26
C TYR A 413 -17.77 -8.69 19.06
N PHE A 414 -17.67 -9.83 18.35
CA PHE A 414 -18.54 -10.15 17.22
C PHE A 414 -19.88 -10.76 17.65
N GLY A 415 -19.92 -11.51 18.76
CA GLY A 415 -21.15 -12.06 19.33
C GLY A 415 -22.07 -11.01 19.94
N MET A 416 -21.53 -9.81 20.23
CA MET A 416 -22.28 -8.64 20.69
C MET A 416 -23.00 -7.90 19.57
N LEU A 417 -22.76 -8.22 18.29
CA LEU A 417 -23.51 -7.69 17.15
C LEU A 417 -24.94 -8.27 17.19
N LYS A 418 -25.77 -7.74 18.10
CA LYS A 418 -27.20 -8.04 18.16
C LYS A 418 -27.94 -7.16 17.15
N LYS A 419 -29.02 -7.73 16.62
CA LYS A 419 -29.87 -7.17 15.55
C LYS A 419 -30.41 -5.79 15.88
#